data_AF-A0A401G0W5-F1
#
_entry.id   AF-A0A401G0W5-F1
#
_cell.length_a   1.000
_cell.length_b   1.000
_cell.length_c   1.000
_cell.angle_alpha   90.00
_cell.angle_beta   90.00
_cell.angle_gamma   90.00
#
_symmetry.space_group_name_H-M   'P 1'
#
loop_
_entity.id
_entity.type
_entity.pdbx_description
1 polymer ?
#
loop_
_entity_poly.entity_id
_entity_poly.type
_entity_poly.pdbx_seq_one_letter_code
_entity_poly.pdbx_strand_id
1 'polypeptide(L)'
;MKEKVIKTLHLENGLDLILCDASRKIIGDRWLVKFTAKIEVPTDQLRRDMADRVTVDPAVVSEGLGPNVIFEQQRERNFIDDINKAAVFKELHDSFLDSTFAYLSHPDFPSKFILKKFREYSQQKGMGLPAV
;
A
#
# COMPACT_ATOMS: atom_id res chain seq x y z
N MET A 1 7.33 -0.11 18.32
CA MET A 1 8.14 0.99 17.76
C MET A 1 7.23 1.89 16.95
N LYS A 2 7.35 3.21 17.06
CA LYS A 2 6.46 4.15 16.38
C LYS A 2 7.04 4.52 15.02
N GLU A 3 6.33 4.15 13.97
CA GLU A 3 6.50 4.73 12.65
C GLU A 3 6.18 6.23 12.73
N LYS A 4 6.99 7.07 12.06
CA LYS A 4 6.80 8.52 12.01
C LYS A 4 6.26 8.91 10.65
N VAL A 5 5.06 9.48 10.60
CA VAL A 5 4.53 10.10 9.37
C VAL A 5 5.42 11.28 8.99
N ILE A 6 5.88 11.28 7.75
CA ILE A 6 6.70 12.34 7.18
C ILE A 6 5.82 13.28 6.37
N LYS A 7 4.96 12.70 5.52
CA LYS A 7 4.15 13.45 4.57
C LYS A 7 2.92 12.63 4.17
N THR A 8 1.83 13.33 3.90
CA THR A 8 0.68 12.78 3.19
C THR A 8 0.60 13.44 1.82
N LEU A 9 0.43 12.63 0.76
CA LEU A 9 0.26 13.08 -0.60
C LEU A 9 -1.16 12.73 -1.07
N HIS A 10 -1.87 13.73 -1.58
CA HIS A 10 -3.18 13.50 -2.20
C HIS A 10 -2.98 12.98 -3.62
N LEU A 11 -3.60 11.85 -3.93
CA LEU A 11 -3.55 11.20 -5.23
C LEU A 11 -4.71 11.67 -6.11
N GLU A 12 -4.53 11.63 -7.43
CA GLU A 12 -5.54 12.08 -8.39
C GLU A 12 -6.85 11.28 -8.34
N ASN A 13 -6.79 10.03 -7.87
CA ASN A 13 -7.94 9.18 -7.64
C ASN A 13 -8.66 9.43 -6.31
N GLY A 14 -8.28 10.49 -5.58
CA GLY A 14 -8.92 10.91 -4.33
C GLY A 14 -8.48 10.14 -3.09
N LEU A 15 -7.46 9.28 -3.19
CA LEU A 15 -6.86 8.58 -2.06
C LEU A 15 -5.69 9.36 -1.45
N ASP A 16 -5.37 9.03 -0.20
CA ASP A 16 -4.24 9.59 0.53
C ASP A 16 -3.10 8.60 0.64
N LEU A 17 -1.94 8.99 0.12
CA LEU A 17 -0.68 8.26 0.26
C LEU A 17 0.11 8.80 1.45
N ILE A 18 0.18 8.01 2.50
CA ILE A 18 0.88 8.31 3.74
C ILE A 18 2.31 7.75 3.64
N LEU A 19 3.30 8.62 3.75
CA LEU A 19 4.71 8.29 3.70
C LEU A 19 5.33 8.38 5.10
N CYS A 20 6.04 7.34 5.50
CA CYS A 20 6.55 7.21 6.85
C CYS A 20 8.04 6.83 6.94
N ASP A 21 8.71 7.32 7.99
CA ASP A 21 10.01 6.84 8.46
C ASP A 21 9.78 5.80 9.57
N ALA A 22 10.11 4.55 9.28
CA ALA A 22 10.11 3.45 10.25
C ALA A 22 11.55 3.02 10.62
N SER A 23 12.55 3.87 10.35
CA SER A 23 13.95 3.60 10.64
C SER A 23 14.22 3.50 12.14
N ARG A 24 15.17 2.65 12.51
CA ARG A 24 15.54 2.39 13.90
C ARG A 24 17.02 2.02 14.02
N LYS A 25 17.63 2.36 15.15
CA LYS A 25 18.95 1.82 15.51
C LYS A 25 18.85 0.32 15.77
N ILE A 26 19.85 -0.42 15.30
CA ILE A 26 20.02 -1.85 15.55
C ILE A 26 21.11 -2.06 16.60
N ILE A 27 22.36 -1.71 16.30
CA ILE A 27 23.53 -1.88 17.19
C ILE A 27 24.55 -0.76 16.97
N GLY A 28 25.04 -0.16 18.07
CA GLY A 28 25.92 1.02 17.99
C GLY A 28 25.30 2.11 17.11
N ASP A 29 26.06 2.55 16.10
CA ASP A 29 25.62 3.54 15.11
C ASP A 29 25.05 2.93 13.83
N ARG A 30 24.68 1.64 13.87
CA ARG A 30 24.07 0.93 12.75
C ARG A 30 22.55 1.04 12.78
N TRP A 31 22.00 1.50 11.68
CA TRP A 31 20.57 1.68 11.45
C TRP A 31 20.01 0.62 10.49
N LEU A 32 18.77 0.22 10.79
CA LEU A 32 17.81 -0.18 9.76
C LEU A 32 17.16 1.11 9.27
N VAL A 33 17.40 1.46 8.01
CA VAL A 33 16.69 2.56 7.36
C VAL A 33 15.49 1.96 6.65
N LYS A 34 14.29 2.39 7.03
CA LYS A 34 13.04 1.82 6.52
C LYS A 34 12.05 2.91 6.16
N PHE A 35 11.66 2.91 4.90
CA PHE A 35 10.60 3.72 4.34
C PHE A 35 9.34 2.86 4.18
N THR A 36 8.20 3.39 4.61
CA THR A 36 6.89 2.76 4.42
C THR A 36 5.95 3.73 3.70
N ALA A 37 5.24 3.22 2.71
CA ALA A 37 4.16 3.91 2.01
C ALA A 37 2.85 3.17 2.25
N LYS A 38 1.80 3.90 2.68
CA LYS A 38 0.49 3.33 3.03
C LYS A 38 -0.63 4.08 2.34
N ILE A 39 -1.66 3.35 1.93
CA ILE A 39 -2.93 3.91 1.50
C ILE A 39 -4.04 3.11 2.16
N GLU A 40 -4.96 3.79 2.81
CA GLU A 40 -6.23 3.22 3.21
C GLU A 40 -7.20 3.33 2.03
N VAL A 41 -7.60 2.19 1.47
CA VAL A 41 -8.48 2.13 0.30
C VAL A 41 -9.87 1.69 0.77
N PRO A 42 -10.87 2.58 0.75
CA PRO A 42 -12.24 2.22 1.08
C PRO A 42 -12.80 1.21 0.09
N THR A 43 -13.50 0.18 0.59
CA THR A 43 -14.05 -0.88 -0.28
C THR A 43 -15.20 -0.38 -1.16
N ASP A 44 -15.85 0.73 -0.78
CA ASP A 44 -16.85 1.42 -1.60
C ASP A 44 -16.27 2.15 -2.82
N GLN A 45 -14.94 2.31 -2.92
CA GLN A 45 -14.26 2.74 -4.14
C GLN A 45 -14.17 1.64 -5.22
N LEU A 46 -14.72 0.45 -4.94
CA LEU A 46 -14.92 -0.53 -5.99
C LEU A 46 -15.98 -0.04 -6.97
N ARG A 47 -15.53 0.33 -8.17
CA ARG A 47 -16.41 0.76 -9.25
C ARG A 47 -17.27 -0.41 -9.74
N ARG A 48 -18.58 -0.16 -9.88
CA ARG A 48 -19.55 -1.15 -10.38
C ARG A 48 -19.13 -1.76 -11.73
N ASP A 49 -18.68 -0.94 -12.68
CA ASP A 49 -18.29 -1.43 -14.00
C ASP A 49 -17.08 -2.40 -13.96
N MET A 50 -16.23 -2.32 -12.94
CA MET A 50 -15.13 -3.26 -12.74
C MET A 50 -15.57 -4.50 -11.99
N ALA A 51 -16.46 -4.36 -11.02
CA ALA A 51 -17.06 -5.46 -10.27
C ALA A 51 -17.88 -6.39 -11.19
N ASP A 52 -18.68 -5.80 -12.08
CA ASP A 52 -19.52 -6.52 -13.05
C ASP A 52 -18.67 -7.35 -14.03
N ARG A 53 -17.51 -6.83 -14.48
CA ARG A 53 -16.58 -7.54 -15.37
C ARG A 53 -16.02 -8.83 -14.78
N VAL A 54 -15.99 -8.94 -13.45
CA VAL A 54 -15.52 -10.13 -12.73
C VAL A 54 -16.66 -10.85 -12.02
N THR A 55 -17.91 -10.44 -12.24
CA THR A 55 -19.13 -11.03 -11.66
C THR A 55 -19.08 -11.11 -10.14
N VAL A 56 -18.59 -10.06 -9.48
CA VAL A 56 -18.51 -9.97 -8.01
C VAL A 56 -19.44 -8.87 -7.52
N ASP A 57 -20.27 -9.18 -6.53
CA ASP A 57 -21.11 -8.19 -5.85
C ASP A 57 -20.27 -7.34 -4.88
N PRO A 58 -20.24 -6.00 -5.03
CA PRO A 58 -19.55 -5.10 -4.10
C PRO A 58 -19.93 -5.29 -2.62
N ALA A 59 -21.18 -5.66 -2.32
CA ALA A 59 -21.62 -5.93 -0.95
C ALA A 59 -20.85 -7.12 -0.34
N VAL A 60 -20.70 -8.20 -1.11
CA VAL A 60 -19.94 -9.40 -0.69
C VAL A 60 -18.45 -9.05 -0.49
N VAL A 61 -17.90 -8.15 -1.31
CA VAL A 61 -16.53 -7.66 -1.14
C VAL A 61 -16.36 -6.93 0.18
N SER A 62 -17.25 -5.98 0.48
CA SER A 62 -17.21 -5.21 1.72
C SER A 62 -17.45 -6.09 2.95
N GLU A 63 -18.34 -7.08 2.89
CA GLU A 63 -18.53 -8.06 3.97
C GLU A 63 -17.30 -8.94 4.19
N GLY A 64 -16.64 -9.33 3.09
CA GLY A 64 -15.46 -10.19 3.14
C GLY A 64 -14.21 -9.49 3.68
N LEU A 65 -13.94 -8.28 3.19
CA LEU A 65 -12.71 -7.52 3.48
C LEU A 65 -12.86 -6.49 4.60
N GLY A 66 -14.09 -6.09 4.92
CA GLY A 66 -14.38 -4.95 5.78
C GLY A 66 -14.49 -3.62 5.01
N PRO A 67 -14.61 -2.49 5.73
CA PRO A 67 -14.85 -1.18 5.11
C PRO A 67 -13.62 -0.60 4.39
N ASN A 68 -12.41 -1.00 4.80
CA ASN A 68 -11.16 -0.49 4.24
C ASN A 68 -10.16 -1.64 4.06
N VAL A 69 -9.37 -1.57 3.00
CA VAL A 69 -8.19 -2.41 2.80
C VAL A 69 -6.93 -1.56 2.74
N ILE A 70 -5.87 -2.03 3.38
CA ILE A 70 -4.60 -1.30 3.45
C ILE A 70 -3.68 -1.77 2.34
N PHE A 71 -3.30 -0.86 1.46
CA PHE A 71 -2.11 -1.00 0.65
C PHE A 71 -0.90 -0.58 1.47
N GLU A 72 0.12 -1.43 1.55
CA GLU A 72 1.38 -1.12 2.19
C GLU A 72 2.55 -1.61 1.33
N GLN A 73 3.52 -0.73 1.08
CA GLN A 73 4.80 -1.10 0.48
C GLN A 73 5.93 -0.57 1.36
N GLN A 74 6.93 -1.42 1.58
CA GLN A 74 8.10 -1.12 2.39
C GLN A 74 9.36 -1.21 1.54
N ARG A 75 10.32 -0.31 1.79
CA ARG A 75 11.68 -0.38 1.28
C ARG A 75 12.63 -0.19 2.45
N GLU A 76 13.66 -1.02 2.53
CA GLU A 76 14.59 -0.94 3.64
C GLU A 76 16.02 -1.30 3.24
N ARG A 77 16.98 -0.72 3.97
CA ARG A 77 18.38 -1.11 3.96
C ARG A 77 18.89 -1.28 5.38
N ASN A 78 19.68 -2.32 5.60
CA ASN A 78 20.22 -2.68 6.91
C ASN A 78 21.67 -2.21 7.06
N PHE A 79 22.13 -2.10 8.32
CA PHE A 79 23.51 -1.78 8.69
C PHE A 79 24.06 -0.44 8.16
N ILE A 80 23.17 0.55 8.00
CA ILE A 80 23.53 1.88 7.54
C ILE A 80 24.17 2.66 8.68
N ASP A 81 25.29 3.33 8.40
CA ASP A 81 25.93 4.22 9.37
C ASP A 81 25.04 5.44 9.67
N ASP A 82 25.07 5.95 10.90
CA ASP A 82 24.28 7.12 11.34
C ASP A 82 24.47 8.31 10.41
N ILE A 83 25.71 8.56 9.93
CA ILE A 83 26.02 9.66 9.00
C ILE A 83 25.31 9.51 7.64
N ASN A 84 25.04 8.28 7.23
CA ASN A 84 24.44 7.96 5.94
C ASN A 84 22.92 7.74 6.02
N LYS A 85 22.35 7.65 7.23
CA LYS A 85 20.93 7.33 7.45
C LYS A 85 20.00 8.22 6.63
N ALA A 86 20.21 9.54 6.67
CA ALA A 86 19.36 10.51 5.99
C ALA A 86 19.44 10.40 4.46
N ALA A 87 20.65 10.22 3.91
CA ALA A 87 20.86 10.08 2.48
C ALA A 87 20.22 8.79 1.94
N VAL A 88 20.41 7.67 2.63
CA VAL A 88 19.79 6.39 2.26
C VAL A 88 18.27 6.46 2.36
N PHE A 89 17.73 7.11 3.40
CA PHE A 89 16.28 7.29 3.53
C PHE A 89 15.70 8.05 2.33
N LYS A 90 16.36 9.16 1.95
CA LYS A 90 15.96 9.97 0.79
C LYS A 90 15.98 9.16 -0.51
N GLU A 91 17.00 8.33 -0.73
CA GLU A 91 17.06 7.44 -1.90
C GLU A 91 15.88 6.46 -1.96
N LEU A 92 15.53 5.84 -0.82
CA LEU A 92 14.39 4.92 -0.75
C LEU A 92 13.05 5.63 -1.02
N HIS A 93 12.89 6.83 -0.47
CA HIS A 93 11.73 7.69 -0.70
C HIS A 93 11.63 8.11 -2.17
N ASP A 94 12.69 8.69 -2.75
CA ASP A 94 12.68 9.24 -4.11
C ASP A 94 12.47 8.12 -5.13
N SER A 95 13.19 7.01 -4.99
CA SER A 95 12.99 5.84 -5.87
C SER A 95 11.57 5.29 -5.79
N PHE A 96 10.86 5.43 -4.67
CA PHE A 96 9.46 5.00 -4.57
C PHE A 96 8.54 5.95 -5.34
N LEU A 97 8.74 7.26 -5.19
CA LEU A 97 7.95 8.24 -5.91
C LEU A 97 8.15 8.10 -7.42
N ASP A 98 9.39 7.91 -7.87
CA ASP A 98 9.72 7.81 -9.30
C ASP A 98 9.12 6.57 -9.96
N SER A 99 8.98 5.46 -9.23
CA SER A 99 8.55 4.17 -9.79
C SER A 99 7.09 3.80 -9.51
N THR A 100 6.54 4.21 -8.37
CA THR A 100 5.25 3.70 -7.88
C THR A 100 4.16 4.76 -7.86
N PHE A 101 4.50 6.05 -7.72
CA PHE A 101 3.51 7.11 -7.50
C PHE A 101 2.46 7.22 -8.61
N ALA A 102 2.89 7.17 -9.88
CA ALA A 102 1.99 7.25 -11.03
C ALA A 102 0.98 6.09 -11.06
N TYR A 103 1.42 4.88 -10.72
CA TYR A 103 0.55 3.71 -10.65
C TYR A 103 -0.51 3.88 -9.54
N LEU A 104 -0.09 4.35 -8.36
CA LEU A 104 -1.01 4.55 -7.23
C LEU A 104 -2.01 5.68 -7.48
N SER A 105 -1.62 6.70 -8.26
CA SER A 105 -2.48 7.83 -8.61
C SER A 105 -3.54 7.48 -9.67
N HIS A 106 -3.37 6.36 -10.39
CA HIS A 106 -4.25 6.00 -11.48
C HIS A 106 -5.69 5.74 -10.99
N PRO A 107 -6.74 6.17 -11.73
CA PRO A 107 -8.15 6.03 -11.31
C PRO A 107 -8.61 4.58 -11.13
N ASP A 108 -8.01 3.63 -11.85
CA ASP A 108 -8.34 2.19 -11.70
C ASP A 108 -7.64 1.51 -10.51
N PHE A 109 -6.63 2.15 -9.90
CA PHE A 109 -5.87 1.53 -8.80
C PHE A 109 -6.75 1.02 -7.65
N PRO A 110 -7.71 1.81 -7.10
CA PRO A 110 -8.51 1.38 -5.95
C PRO A 110 -9.29 0.10 -6.26
N SER A 111 -10.04 0.10 -7.37
CA SER A 111 -10.85 -1.06 -7.78
C SER A 111 -10.00 -2.30 -8.07
N LYS A 112 -8.87 -2.14 -8.78
CA LYS A 112 -7.95 -3.28 -9.04
C LYS A 112 -7.37 -3.84 -7.75
N PHE A 113 -7.00 -2.98 -6.80
CA PHE A 113 -6.45 -3.40 -5.52
C PHE A 113 -7.48 -4.14 -4.66
N ILE A 114 -8.71 -3.60 -4.57
CA ILE A 114 -9.82 -4.24 -3.85
C ILE A 114 -10.12 -5.62 -4.43
N LEU A 115 -10.27 -5.76 -5.75
CA LEU A 115 -10.53 -7.05 -6.40
C LEU A 115 -9.40 -8.06 -6.17
N LYS A 116 -8.15 -7.61 -6.22
CA LYS A 116 -6.99 -8.44 -5.87
C LYS A 116 -7.10 -8.95 -4.43
N LYS A 117 -7.39 -8.08 -3.47
CA LYS A 117 -7.53 -8.45 -2.06
C LYS A 117 -8.69 -9.40 -1.82
N PHE A 118 -9.82 -9.18 -2.50
CA PHE A 118 -10.97 -10.07 -2.42
C PHE A 118 -10.62 -11.47 -2.94
N ARG A 119 -9.92 -11.57 -4.08
CA ARG A 119 -9.44 -12.85 -4.60
C ARG A 119 -8.52 -13.58 -3.63
N GLU A 120 -7.55 -12.87 -3.04
CA GLU A 120 -6.65 -13.42 -2.01
C GLU A 120 -7.45 -13.97 -0.81
N TYR A 121 -8.44 -13.20 -0.34
CA TYR A 121 -9.34 -13.60 0.75
C TYR A 121 -10.16 -14.86 0.42
N SER A 122 -10.80 -14.90 -0.75
CA SER A 122 -11.63 -16.04 -1.16
C SER A 122 -10.81 -17.31 -1.31
N GLN A 123 -9.58 -17.21 -1.85
CA GLN A 123 -8.65 -18.34 -1.95
C GLN A 123 -8.26 -18.89 -0.58
N GLN A 124 -7.97 -18.02 0.39
CA GLN A 124 -7.65 -18.43 1.77
C GLN A 124 -8.83 -19.11 2.48
N LYS A 125 -10.07 -18.71 2.17
CA LYS A 125 -11.29 -19.33 2.70
C LYS A 125 -11.77 -20.56 1.94
N GLY A 126 -11.09 -20.98 0.88
CA GLY A 126 -11.54 -22.11 0.03
C GLY A 126 -12.83 -21.83 -0.73
N MET A 127 -13.21 -20.55 -0.90
CA MET A 127 -14.34 -20.16 -1.74
C MET A 127 -13.87 -20.13 -3.20
N GLY A 128 -14.37 -21.08 -4.01
CA GLY A 128 -14.07 -21.11 -5.44
C GLY A 128 -14.67 -19.90 -6.16
N LEU A 129 -13.83 -18.95 -6.57
CA LEU A 129 -14.21 -17.93 -7.57
C LEU A 129 -13.78 -18.43 -8.95
N PRO A 130 -14.61 -18.24 -9.99
CA PRO A 130 -14.25 -18.61 -11.36
C PRO A 130 -13.05 -17.78 -11.82
N ALA A 131 -12.14 -18.44 -12.55
CA ALA A 131 -11.11 -17.75 -13.30
C ALA A 131 -11.79 -16.94 -14.41
N VAL A 132 -11.61 -15.61 -14.39
CA VAL A 132 -11.80 -14.76 -15.57
C VAL A 132 -10.68 -15.00 -16.57
#